data_AF-A0A957WS60-F1
#
_entry.id   AF-A0A957WS60-F1
#
_cell.length_a   1.000
_cell.length_b   1.000
_cell.length_c   1.000
_cell.angle_alpha   90.00
_cell.angle_beta   90.00
_cell.angle_gamma   90.00
#
_symmetry.space_group_name_H-M   'P 1'
#
loop_
_entity.id
_entity.type
_entity.pdbx_description
1 polymer ?
#
loop_
_entity_poly.entity_id
_entity_poly.type
_entity_poly.pdbx_seq_one_letter_code
_entity_poly.pdbx_strand_id
1 'polypeptide(L)'
;TMFQMIVVVGSQTLLILLILLNRHLPGAKLFALGVILNTTVMMANGGWMPITPETYQALGSEHTVELQARAPASKGIMLAQHETNLWFLSDVIPVDFLGRNSAMSIGDVLILVGITQFLLLAAPRNRPLYTGRASQVNTSP
;
A
#
# COMPACT_ATOMS: atom_id res chain seq x y z
N THR A 1 10.29 -18.26 6.78
CA THR A 1 11.57 -19.00 6.64
C THR A 1 12.67 -18.06 6.16
N MET A 2 13.96 -18.43 6.28
CA MET A 2 15.08 -17.61 5.76
C MET A 2 14.92 -17.27 4.27
N PHE A 3 14.40 -18.22 3.48
CA PHE A 3 14.08 -18.00 2.07
C PHE A 3 13.07 -16.86 1.85
N GLN A 4 11.97 -16.85 2.62
CA GLN A 4 10.96 -15.78 2.55
C GLN A 4 11.56 -14.40 2.85
N MET A 5 12.41 -14.29 3.88
CA MET A 5 13.07 -13.02 4.19
C MET A 5 13.92 -12.53 3.02
N ILE A 6 14.71 -13.41 2.39
CA ILE A 6 15.56 -13.04 1.25
C ILE A 6 14.70 -12.53 0.09
N VAL A 7 13.60 -13.22 -0.23
CA VAL A 7 12.69 -12.81 -1.30
C VAL A 7 12.03 -11.48 -0.99
N VAL A 8 11.50 -11.29 0.22
CA VAL A 8 10.85 -10.04 0.65
C VAL A 8 11.85 -8.88 0.63
N VAL A 9 13.01 -9.02 1.28
CA VAL A 9 14.01 -7.96 1.33
C VAL A 9 14.56 -7.65 -0.06
N GLY A 10 14.84 -8.67 -0.86
CA GLY A 10 15.34 -8.50 -2.23
C GLY A 10 14.34 -7.76 -3.13
N SER A 11 13.07 -8.20 -3.12
CA SER A 11 12.00 -7.56 -3.91
C SER A 11 11.71 -6.12 -3.45
N GLN A 12 11.63 -5.87 -2.14
CA GLN A 12 11.42 -4.52 -1.59
C GLN A 12 12.60 -3.61 -1.89
N THR A 13 13.84 -4.11 -1.82
CA THR A 13 15.04 -3.34 -2.19
C THR A 13 15.02 -2.94 -3.65
N LEU A 14 14.67 -3.88 -4.54
CA LEU A 14 14.54 -3.59 -5.97
C LEU A 14 13.42 -2.56 -6.22
N LEU A 15 12.29 -2.69 -5.54
CA LEU A 15 11.18 -1.74 -5.63
C LEU A 15 11.61 -0.33 -5.17
N ILE A 16 12.30 -0.22 -4.04
CA ILE A 16 12.88 1.04 -3.54
C ILE A 16 13.84 1.63 -4.57
N LEU A 17 14.72 0.84 -5.18
CA LEU A 17 15.62 1.31 -6.23
C LEU A 17 14.83 1.87 -7.43
N LEU A 18 13.82 1.14 -7.92
CA LEU A 18 12.96 1.62 -9.01
C LEU A 18 12.27 2.94 -8.66
N ILE A 19 11.79 3.11 -7.42
CA ILE A 19 11.17 4.36 -6.98
C ILE A 19 12.20 5.49 -6.89
N LEU A 20 13.43 5.21 -6.42
CA LEU A 20 14.51 6.20 -6.36
C LEU A 20 14.92 6.67 -7.76
N LEU A 21 14.96 5.77 -8.74
CA LEU A 21 15.17 6.13 -10.15
C LEU A 21 14.02 7.03 -10.67
N ASN A 22 12.80 6.80 -10.18
CA ASN A 22 11.60 7.53 -10.57
C ASN A 22 11.16 8.60 -9.55
N ARG A 23 12.07 9.08 -8.70
CA ARG A 23 11.76 10.02 -7.60
C ARG A 23 11.20 11.38 -8.03
N HIS A 24 11.30 11.70 -9.31
CA HIS A 24 10.74 12.91 -9.91
C HIS A 24 9.21 12.83 -10.09
N LEU A 25 8.64 11.62 -10.05
CA LEU A 25 7.20 11.41 -10.20
C LEU A 25 6.44 11.86 -8.94
N PRO A 26 5.24 12.44 -9.10
CA PRO A 26 4.37 12.77 -7.98
C PRO A 26 4.03 11.49 -7.20
N GLY A 27 4.04 11.57 -5.85
CA GLY A 27 3.72 10.43 -4.99
C GLY A 27 4.87 9.44 -4.72
N ALA A 28 5.96 9.49 -5.50
CA ALA A 28 7.07 8.54 -5.38
C ALA A 28 7.69 8.48 -3.96
N LYS A 29 7.88 9.63 -3.31
CA LYS A 29 8.45 9.68 -1.96
C LYS A 29 7.55 9.04 -0.89
N LEU A 30 6.24 9.27 -0.97
CA LEU A 30 5.27 8.69 -0.03
C LEU A 30 5.19 7.17 -0.22
N PHE A 31 5.16 6.73 -1.48
CA PHE A 31 5.21 5.31 -1.81
C PHE A 31 6.46 4.64 -1.24
N ALA A 32 7.65 5.22 -1.48
CA ALA A 32 8.91 4.68 -0.95
C ALA A 32 8.91 4.60 0.58
N LEU A 33 8.42 5.65 1.25
CA LEU A 33 8.35 5.67 2.72
C LEU A 33 7.44 4.55 3.25
N GLY A 34 6.26 4.36 2.65
CA GLY A 34 5.36 3.28 3.05
C GLY A 34 5.95 1.88 2.83
N VAL A 35 6.64 1.68 1.70
CA VAL A 35 7.38 0.43 1.42
C VAL A 35 8.48 0.18 2.45
N ILE A 36 9.25 1.21 2.80
CA ILE A 36 10.33 1.11 3.80
C ILE A 36 9.73 0.71 5.15
N LEU A 37 8.69 1.40 5.62
CA LEU A 37 8.05 1.09 6.90
C LEU A 37 7.55 -0.36 6.95
N ASN A 38 6.84 -0.82 5.92
CA ASN A 38 6.33 -2.20 5.86
C ASN A 38 7.48 -3.21 5.85
N THR A 39 8.56 -2.93 5.11
CA THR A 39 9.74 -3.81 5.09
C THR A 39 10.40 -3.88 6.47
N THR A 40 10.54 -2.75 7.17
CA THR A 40 11.14 -2.70 8.50
C THR A 40 10.33 -3.53 9.49
N VAL A 41 9.00 -3.43 9.47
CA VAL A 41 8.12 -4.28 10.29
C VAL A 41 8.30 -5.75 9.94
N MET A 42 8.29 -6.09 8.65
CA MET A 42 8.46 -7.48 8.22
C MET A 42 9.80 -8.07 8.67
N MET A 43 10.90 -7.32 8.52
CA MET A 43 12.24 -7.75 8.96
C MET A 43 12.31 -7.96 10.47
N ALA A 44 11.71 -7.05 11.25
CA ALA A 44 11.68 -7.14 12.71
C ALA A 44 10.84 -8.33 13.25
N ASN A 45 9.98 -8.92 12.42
CA ASN A 45 9.05 -9.99 12.78
C ASN A 45 9.22 -11.26 11.93
N GLY A 46 10.45 -11.61 11.56
CA GLY A 46 10.70 -12.92 10.95
C GLY A 46 10.35 -13.02 9.46
N GLY A 47 10.16 -11.90 8.77
CA GLY A 47 9.69 -11.82 7.39
C GLY A 47 8.17 -11.81 7.24
N TRP A 48 7.44 -11.68 8.33
CA TRP A 48 5.98 -11.64 8.36
C TRP A 48 5.46 -10.26 8.70
N MET A 49 4.28 -9.95 8.18
CA MET A 49 3.51 -8.78 8.57
C MET A 49 2.51 -9.20 9.66
N PRO A 50 2.73 -8.83 10.93
CA PRO A 50 1.89 -9.31 12.02
C PRO A 50 0.54 -8.60 12.02
N ILE A 51 -0.50 -9.32 12.40
CA ILE A 51 -1.80 -8.75 12.77
C ILE A 51 -2.04 -9.03 14.25
N THR A 52 -2.49 -8.01 14.99
CA THR A 52 -2.78 -8.17 16.41
C THR A 52 -4.14 -8.85 16.62
N PRO A 53 -4.32 -9.62 17.72
CA PRO A 53 -5.58 -10.30 18.00
C PRO A 53 -6.76 -9.34 18.10
N GLU A 54 -6.54 -8.15 18.64
CA GLU A 54 -7.58 -7.11 18.79
C GLU A 54 -8.04 -6.61 17.43
N THR A 55 -7.10 -6.37 16.50
CA THR A 55 -7.41 -5.95 15.14
C THR A 55 -8.17 -7.04 14.40
N TYR A 56 -7.76 -8.30 14.55
CA TYR A 56 -8.43 -9.43 13.92
C TYR A 56 -9.86 -9.65 14.45
N GLN A 57 -10.08 -9.52 15.76
CA GLN A 57 -11.43 -9.57 16.33
C GLN A 57 -12.32 -8.43 15.80
N ALA A 58 -11.75 -7.23 15.63
CA ALA A 58 -12.47 -6.09 15.05
C ALA A 58 -12.88 -6.31 13.58
N LEU A 59 -12.28 -7.27 12.87
CA LEU A 59 -12.68 -7.66 11.52
C LEU A 59 -13.93 -8.55 11.48
N GLY A 60 -14.60 -8.79 12.62
CA GLY A 60 -15.83 -9.60 12.69
C GLY A 60 -15.60 -11.07 12.34
N SER A 61 -14.36 -11.56 12.49
CA SER A 61 -14.04 -12.96 12.24
C SER A 61 -14.54 -13.82 13.40
N GLU A 62 -15.62 -14.57 13.16
CA GLU A 62 -16.17 -15.63 14.04
C GLU A 62 -15.20 -16.82 14.22
N HIS A 63 -14.03 -16.79 13.59
CA HIS A 63 -13.04 -17.86 13.64
C HIS A 63 -11.95 -17.52 14.65
N THR A 64 -11.83 -18.33 15.69
CA THR A 64 -10.67 -18.36 16.57
C THR A 64 -9.47 -18.83 15.76
N VAL A 65 -8.68 -17.90 15.22
CA VAL A 65 -7.41 -18.24 14.57
C VAL A 65 -6.40 -18.51 15.68
N GLU A 66 -5.74 -19.66 15.64
CA GLU A 66 -4.65 -19.97 16.54
C GLU A 66 -3.51 -18.95 16.36
N LEU A 67 -2.94 -18.50 17.47
CA LEU A 67 -1.71 -17.71 17.47
C LEU A 67 -0.64 -18.43 16.62
N GLN A 68 0.08 -17.69 15.80
CA GLN A 68 1.08 -18.17 14.83
C GLN A 68 0.53 -18.87 13.58
N ALA A 69 -0.78 -18.97 13.39
CA ALA A 69 -1.36 -19.37 12.12
C ALA A 69 -1.47 -18.20 11.13
N ARG A 70 -1.50 -18.52 9.83
CA ARG A 70 -1.76 -17.54 8.77
C ARG A 70 -3.20 -17.04 8.92
N ALA A 71 -3.39 -15.76 9.23
CA ALA A 71 -4.71 -15.21 9.46
C ALA A 71 -5.43 -15.05 8.10
N PRO A 72 -6.58 -15.72 7.85
CA PRO A 72 -7.25 -15.72 6.55
C PRO A 72 -7.68 -14.33 6.06
N ALA A 73 -7.89 -13.39 6.99
CA ALA A 73 -8.30 -12.01 6.73
C ALA A 73 -7.13 -11.00 6.78
N SER A 74 -5.88 -11.47 6.86
CA SER A 74 -4.68 -10.62 6.86
C SER A 74 -3.62 -11.13 5.89
N LYS A 75 -2.67 -10.27 5.54
CA LYS A 75 -1.54 -10.65 4.68
C LYS A 75 -0.46 -11.45 5.42
N GLY A 76 -0.59 -11.68 6.72
CA GLY A 76 0.43 -12.38 7.52
C GLY A 76 -0.09 -13.24 8.66
N ILE A 77 0.70 -13.30 9.73
CA ILE A 77 0.49 -14.22 10.85
C ILE A 77 -0.11 -13.49 12.03
N MET A 78 -0.96 -14.19 12.78
CA MET A 78 -1.48 -13.66 14.03
C MET A 78 -0.41 -13.77 15.12
N LEU A 79 0.01 -12.64 15.67
CA LEU A 79 0.98 -12.56 16.76
C LEU A 79 0.41 -11.64 17.84
N ALA A 80 0.59 -12.00 19.11
CA ALA A 80 0.21 -11.13 20.20
C ALA A 80 1.05 -9.84 20.18
N GLN A 81 0.48 -8.73 20.70
CA GLN A 81 1.17 -7.43 20.70
C GLN A 81 2.54 -7.48 21.37
N HIS A 82 2.69 -8.26 22.45
CA HIS A 82 3.94 -8.39 23.20
C HIS A 82 5.01 -9.22 22.47
N GLU A 83 4.63 -10.00 21.47
CA GLU A 83 5.54 -10.77 20.61
C GLU A 83 5.85 -10.03 19.30
N THR A 84 5.16 -8.92 19.05
CA THR A 84 5.24 -8.15 17.80
C THR A 84 6.18 -6.96 17.96
N ASN A 85 7.34 -7.03 17.30
CA ASN A 85 8.23 -5.88 17.20
C ASN A 85 7.61 -4.81 16.29
N LEU A 86 7.60 -3.54 16.71
CA LEU A 86 6.98 -2.44 15.95
C LEU A 86 5.48 -2.64 15.67
N TRP A 87 4.74 -3.22 16.62
CA TRP A 87 3.31 -3.52 16.47
C TRP A 87 2.48 -2.33 15.96
N PHE A 88 2.77 -1.10 16.39
CA PHE A 88 2.04 0.10 15.98
C PHE A 88 2.18 0.45 14.49
N LEU A 89 3.19 -0.10 13.79
CA LEU A 89 3.39 0.04 12.35
C LEU A 89 2.88 -1.18 11.55
N SER A 90 2.46 -2.24 12.24
CA SER A 90 1.93 -3.46 11.63
C SER A 90 0.47 -3.27 11.17
N ASP A 91 -0.20 -4.37 10.82
CA ASP A 91 -1.60 -4.36 10.39
C ASP A 91 -2.52 -4.10 11.61
N VAL A 92 -2.65 -2.82 11.98
CA VAL A 92 -3.40 -2.35 13.17
C VAL A 92 -4.68 -1.58 12.83
N ILE A 93 -4.86 -1.19 11.56
CA ILE A 93 -6.02 -0.40 11.12
C ILE A 93 -7.03 -1.38 10.52
N PRO A 94 -8.15 -1.69 11.21
CA PRO A 94 -9.22 -2.46 10.61
C PRO A 94 -9.91 -1.62 9.55
N VAL A 95 -10.08 -2.18 8.36
CA VAL A 95 -10.75 -1.56 7.22
C VAL A 95 -11.80 -2.52 6.70
N ASP A 96 -13.05 -2.08 6.64
CA ASP A 96 -14.10 -2.76 5.88
C ASP A 96 -14.23 -2.07 4.52
N PHE A 97 -13.99 -2.84 3.45
CA PHE A 97 -14.18 -2.35 2.08
C PHE A 97 -14.97 -3.36 1.25
N LEU A 98 -16.15 -2.95 0.78
CA LEU A 98 -17.04 -3.78 -0.05
C LEU A 98 -17.38 -5.15 0.57
N GLY A 99 -17.57 -5.20 1.91
CA GLY A 99 -17.89 -6.44 2.62
C GLY A 99 -16.68 -7.38 2.80
N ARG A 100 -15.47 -6.85 2.60
CA ARG A 100 -14.21 -7.53 2.94
C ARG A 100 -13.55 -6.76 4.09
N ASN A 101 -13.56 -7.38 5.25
CA ASN A 101 -12.81 -6.92 6.40
C ASN A 101 -11.34 -7.31 6.21
N SER A 102 -10.45 -6.32 6.26
CA SER A 102 -9.00 -6.53 6.18
C SER A 102 -8.29 -5.56 7.11
N ALA A 103 -7.14 -5.97 7.62
CA ALA A 103 -6.27 -5.07 8.35
C ALA A 103 -5.31 -4.35 7.40
N MET A 104 -4.97 -3.12 7.75
CA MET A 104 -4.09 -2.25 6.99
C MET A 104 -3.03 -1.63 7.92
N SER A 105 -1.82 -1.46 7.41
CA SER A 105 -0.74 -0.77 8.11
C SER A 105 -0.65 0.71 7.78
N ILE A 106 0.09 1.46 8.59
CA ILE A 106 0.44 2.86 8.30
C ILE A 106 1.24 2.96 6.98
N GLY A 107 2.09 1.98 6.68
CA GLY A 107 2.83 1.97 5.43
C GLY A 107 1.94 1.72 4.21
N ASP A 108 0.90 0.90 4.32
CA ASP A 108 -0.11 0.73 3.25
C ASP A 108 -0.87 2.04 2.98
N VAL A 109 -1.21 2.81 4.02
CA VAL A 109 -1.84 4.12 3.85
C VAL A 109 -0.94 5.07 3.07
N LEU A 110 0.36 5.13 3.40
CA LEU A 110 1.33 5.97 2.68
C LEU A 110 1.51 5.53 1.22
N ILE A 111 1.53 4.21 0.97
CA ILE A 111 1.56 3.65 -0.38
C ILE A 111 0.31 4.07 -1.16
N LEU A 112 -0.89 3.92 -0.58
CA LEU A 112 -2.15 4.31 -1.20
C LEU A 112 -2.17 5.79 -1.56
N VAL A 113 -1.81 6.67 -0.61
CA VAL A 113 -1.73 8.12 -0.86
C VAL A 113 -0.71 8.43 -1.96
N GLY A 114 0.45 7.75 -1.96
CA GLY A 114 1.46 7.89 -3.01
C GLY A 114 0.92 7.49 -4.39
N ILE A 115 0.21 6.37 -4.50
CA ILE A 115 -0.43 5.93 -5.75
C ILE A 115 -1.49 6.93 -6.18
N THR A 116 -2.36 7.37 -5.28
CA THR A 116 -3.41 8.36 -5.59
C THR A 116 -2.80 9.66 -6.10
N GLN A 117 -1.76 10.16 -5.45
CA GLN A 117 -1.05 11.36 -5.90
C GLN A 117 -0.44 11.16 -7.28
N PHE A 118 0.17 10.00 -7.53
CA PHE A 118 0.70 9.65 -8.84
C PHE A 118 -0.41 9.67 -9.90
N LEU A 119 -1.52 8.97 -9.69
CA LEU A 119 -2.63 8.87 -10.64
C LEU A 119 -3.28 10.23 -10.93
N LEU A 120 -3.48 11.06 -9.90
CA LEU A 120 -4.14 12.36 -10.07
C LEU A 120 -3.26 13.40 -10.78
N LEU A 121 -1.94 13.36 -10.54
CA LEU A 121 -1.03 14.39 -11.04
C LEU A 121 -0.26 13.97 -12.29
N ALA A 122 -0.10 12.67 -12.54
CA ALA A 122 0.55 12.13 -13.73
C ALA A 122 -0.44 11.87 -14.89
N ALA A 123 -1.75 11.91 -14.64
CA ALA A 123 -2.74 11.77 -15.70
C ALA A 123 -2.57 12.89 -16.76
N PRO A 124 -2.55 12.57 -18.07
CA PRO A 124 -2.52 13.57 -19.12
C PRO A 124 -3.72 14.52 -18.95
N ARG A 125 -3.47 15.82 -18.78
CA ARG A 125 -4.51 16.83 -18.96
C ARG A 125 -4.95 16.75 -20.41
N ASN A 126 -6.09 16.10 -20.68
CA ASN A 126 -6.79 16.22 -21.95
C ASN A 126 -7.07 17.71 -22.17
N ARG A 127 -6.19 18.39 -22.92
CA ARG A 127 -6.45 19.74 -23.37
C ARG A 127 -7.64 19.63 -24.32
N PRO A 128 -8.78 20.28 -24.04
CA PRO A 128 -9.86 20.28 -25.00
C PRO A 128 -9.33 20.91 -26.29
N LEU A 129 -9.38 20.15 -27.38
CA LEU A 129 -9.13 20.67 -28.73
C LEU A 129 -10.24 21.65 -29.06
N TYR A 130 -10.08 22.89 -28.63
CA TYR A 130 -10.91 24.01 -29.07
C TYR A 130 -10.03 25.00 -29.82
N THR A 131 -9.61 24.60 -31.01
CA THR A 131 -9.15 25.55 -32.04
C THR A 131 -10.28 25.70 -33.04
N GLY A 132 -11.07 26.75 -32.82
CA GLY A 132 -12.10 27.20 -33.73
C GLY A 132 -11.55 27.40 -35.13
N ARG A 133 -12.16 26.71 -36.09
CA ARG A 133 -12.05 27.02 -37.52
C ARG A 133 -13.46 27.08 -38.11
N ALA A 134 -14.27 27.99 -37.55
CA ALA A 134 -15.52 28.45 -38.13
C ALA A 134 -15.44 29.97 -38.34
N SER A 135 -14.42 30.41 -39.07
CA SER A 135 -14.30 31.79 -39.59
C SER A 135 -13.65 31.76 -40.97
N GLN A 136 -14.18 30.88 -41.83
CA GLN A 136 -14.03 30.94 -43.28
C GLN A 136 -15.44 30.88 -43.90
N VAL A 137 -16.39 31.62 -43.31
CA VAL A 137 -17.55 32.12 -44.04
C VAL A 137 -17.16 33.55 -44.41
N ASN A 138 -16.31 33.69 -45.43
CA ASN A 138 -16.23 34.93 -46.16
C ASN A 138 -16.97 34.72 -47.47
N THR A 139 -18.27 34.96 -47.41
CA THR A 139 -19.10 35.20 -48.58
C THR A 139 -18.69 36.54 -49.18
N SER A 140 -18.22 36.54 -50.43
CA SER A 140 -18.31 37.71 -51.29
C SER A 140 -18.63 37.22 -52.71
N PRO A 141 -19.65 37.78 -53.38
CA PRO A 141 -19.98 37.50 -54.78
C PRO A 141 -18.96 38.09 -55.76
#